data_AF-A0A135VFB7-F1
#
_entry.id   AF-A0A135VFB7-F1
#
_cell.length_a   1.000
_cell.length_b   1.000
_cell.length_c   1.000
_cell.angle_alpha   90.00
_cell.angle_beta   90.00
_cell.angle_gamma   90.00
#
_symmetry.space_group_name_H-M   'P 1'
#
loop_
_entity.id
_entity.type
_entity.pdbx_description
1 polymer ?
#
loop_
_entity_poly.entity_id
_entity_poly.type
_entity_poly.pdbx_seq_one_letter_code
_entity_poly.pdbx_strand_id
1 'polypeptide(L)'
;MTDREKMLELLDEFKDSIVKLMDERESLSSEADEIKTARKEAEERALALEEQIKELTTKLEKAEKDRDKAKADLATVKEEIGELSAKAEEAEASKSEAEETLRRERDELRKEMDEINEQLSRVSELYREASAEKEALQEKVDVSDLLAIYITLIETVFYGKPHARILYTLHDVKTSITRKNITSSTGIQPAAVLKAVHDLAAADLVSYDENTQEVELTRDILRRAK
;
A
#
# COMPACT_ATOMS: atom_id res chain seq x y z
N MET A 1 -145.06 7.19 -5.55
CA MET A 1 -144.08 8.06 -4.89
C MET A 1 -144.56 9.50 -4.93
N THR A 2 -144.72 10.13 -3.78
CA THR A 2 -144.94 11.59 -3.68
C THR A 2 -143.59 12.32 -3.77
N ASP A 3 -143.56 13.58 -4.22
CA ASP A 3 -142.30 14.36 -4.36
C ASP A 3 -141.52 14.46 -3.04
N ARG A 4 -142.23 14.37 -1.91
CA ARG A 4 -141.66 14.31 -0.57
C ARG A 4 -140.80 13.06 -0.33
N GLU A 5 -141.21 11.91 -0.85
CA GLU A 5 -140.45 10.65 -0.69
C GLU A 5 -139.15 10.68 -1.48
N LYS A 6 -139.17 11.23 -2.71
CA LYS A 6 -137.96 11.41 -3.53
C LYS A 6 -136.98 12.40 -2.90
N MET A 7 -137.47 13.46 -2.27
CA MET A 7 -136.62 14.43 -1.57
C MET A 7 -135.95 13.83 -0.34
N LEU A 8 -136.63 12.93 0.38
CA LEU A 8 -136.05 12.21 1.52
C LEU A 8 -134.97 11.22 1.06
N GLU A 9 -135.21 10.49 -0.02
CA GLU A 9 -134.23 9.56 -0.61
C GLU A 9 -132.95 10.29 -1.07
N LEU A 10 -133.09 11.44 -1.75
CA LEU A 10 -131.96 12.30 -2.13
C LEU A 10 -131.19 12.86 -0.91
N LEU A 11 -131.89 13.17 0.20
CA LEU A 11 -131.24 13.63 1.42
C LEU A 11 -130.46 12.52 2.12
N ASP A 12 -130.97 11.28 2.10
CA ASP A 12 -130.26 10.12 2.63
C ASP A 12 -129.04 9.77 1.76
N GLU A 13 -129.15 9.78 0.42
CA GLU A 13 -128.02 9.60 -0.49
C GLU A 13 -126.95 10.70 -0.31
N PHE A 14 -127.39 11.95 -0.12
CA PHE A 14 -126.49 13.08 0.15
C PHE A 14 -125.77 12.91 1.49
N LYS A 15 -126.47 12.48 2.53
CA LYS A 15 -125.89 12.19 3.84
C LYS A 15 -124.87 11.05 3.76
N ASP A 16 -125.17 9.96 3.07
CA ASP A 16 -124.25 8.84 2.87
C ASP A 16 -123.00 9.27 2.10
N SER A 17 -123.17 10.16 1.12
CA SER A 17 -122.06 10.76 0.38
C SER A 17 -121.17 11.63 1.27
N ILE A 18 -121.76 12.43 2.18
CA ILE A 18 -121.00 13.23 3.16
C ILE A 18 -120.21 12.33 4.09
N VAL A 19 -120.80 11.25 4.61
CA VAL A 19 -120.10 10.32 5.51
C VAL A 19 -118.90 9.69 4.81
N LYS A 20 -119.08 9.18 3.57
CA LYS A 20 -117.98 8.64 2.77
C LYS A 20 -116.86 9.66 2.55
N LEU A 21 -117.21 10.90 2.23
CA LEU A 21 -116.23 11.98 2.06
C LEU A 21 -115.50 12.32 3.37
N MET A 22 -116.15 12.19 4.52
CA MET A 22 -115.50 12.39 5.82
C MET A 22 -114.50 11.26 6.11
N ASP A 23 -114.88 10.01 5.87
CA ASP A 23 -114.00 8.84 6.04
C ASP A 23 -112.79 8.92 5.09
N GLU A 24 -113.01 9.27 3.83
CA GLU A 24 -111.93 9.50 2.86
C GLU A 24 -111.00 10.64 3.29
N ARG A 25 -111.55 11.74 3.79
CA ARG A 25 -110.75 12.86 4.30
C ARG A 25 -109.89 12.45 5.49
N GLU A 26 -110.43 11.65 6.41
CA GLU A 26 -109.68 11.15 7.57
C GLU A 26 -108.57 10.19 7.15
N SER A 27 -108.86 9.26 6.23
CA SER A 27 -107.85 8.36 5.64
C SER A 27 -106.74 9.14 4.94
N LEU A 28 -107.09 10.12 4.09
CA LEU A 28 -106.12 10.98 3.40
C LEU A 28 -105.30 11.83 4.38
N SER A 29 -105.88 12.26 5.50
CA SER A 29 -105.14 12.98 6.53
C SER A 29 -104.09 12.08 7.19
N SER A 30 -104.44 10.83 7.50
CA SER A 30 -103.51 9.85 8.06
C SER A 30 -102.36 9.55 7.08
N GLU A 31 -102.68 9.26 5.82
CA GLU A 31 -101.68 9.02 4.77
C GLU A 31 -100.76 10.24 4.58
N ALA A 32 -101.31 11.46 4.61
CA ALA A 32 -100.52 12.67 4.48
C ALA A 32 -99.52 12.87 5.64
N ASP A 33 -99.88 12.46 6.86
CA ASP A 33 -98.98 12.54 8.01
C ASP A 33 -97.89 11.45 7.97
N GLU A 34 -98.23 10.23 7.54
CA GLU A 34 -97.25 9.17 7.28
C GLU A 34 -96.24 9.54 6.18
N ILE A 35 -96.71 10.17 5.10
CA ILE A 35 -95.82 10.65 4.03
C ILE A 35 -94.89 11.75 4.55
N LYS A 36 -95.38 12.65 5.42
CA LYS A 36 -94.53 13.69 6.03
C LYS A 36 -93.45 13.10 6.93
N THR A 37 -93.77 12.09 7.74
CA THR A 37 -92.78 11.45 8.61
C THR A 37 -91.74 10.69 7.78
N ALA A 38 -92.18 9.88 6.82
CA ALA A 38 -91.29 9.17 5.90
C ALA A 38 -90.37 10.12 5.13
N ARG A 39 -90.89 11.29 4.69
CA ARG A 39 -90.09 12.31 4.01
C ARG A 39 -89.01 12.89 4.93
N LYS A 40 -89.34 13.22 6.18
CA LYS A 40 -88.35 13.72 7.15
C LYS A 40 -87.24 12.70 7.40
N GLU A 41 -87.60 11.44 7.61
CA GLU A 41 -86.62 10.37 7.80
C GLU A 41 -85.72 10.19 6.57
N ALA A 42 -86.28 10.29 5.36
CA ALA A 42 -85.51 10.23 4.13
C ALA A 42 -84.55 11.42 3.98
N GLU A 43 -84.98 12.63 4.32
CA GLU A 43 -84.13 13.83 4.32
C GLU A 43 -82.99 13.71 5.34
N GLU A 44 -83.25 13.23 6.56
CA GLU A 44 -82.21 12.99 7.57
C GLU A 44 -81.19 11.94 7.11
N ARG A 45 -81.65 10.84 6.51
CA ARG A 45 -80.76 9.82 5.93
C ARG A 45 -79.93 10.37 4.78
N ALA A 46 -80.50 11.20 3.92
CA ALA A 46 -79.78 11.83 2.81
C ALA A 46 -78.64 12.72 3.34
N LEU A 47 -78.90 13.53 4.37
CA LEU A 47 -77.88 14.37 4.99
C LEU A 47 -76.74 13.54 5.61
N ALA A 48 -77.08 12.45 6.31
CA ALA A 48 -76.08 11.56 6.89
C ALA A 48 -75.21 10.89 5.82
N LEU A 49 -75.81 10.47 4.69
CA LEU A 49 -75.07 9.91 3.56
C LEU A 49 -74.18 10.96 2.88
N GLU A 50 -74.64 12.20 2.73
CA GLU A 50 -73.83 13.29 2.19
C GLU A 50 -72.59 13.57 3.04
N GLU A 51 -72.73 13.52 4.37
CA GLU A 51 -71.60 13.69 5.29
C GLU A 51 -70.60 12.54 5.16
N GLN A 52 -71.08 11.30 5.10
CA GLN A 52 -70.24 10.11 4.88
C GLN A 52 -69.51 10.18 3.53
N ILE A 53 -70.17 10.63 2.47
CA ILE A 53 -69.56 10.79 1.15
C ILE A 53 -68.44 11.82 1.21
N LYS A 54 -68.64 12.96 1.90
CA LYS A 54 -67.60 13.97 2.08
C LYS A 54 -66.41 13.39 2.85
N GLU A 55 -66.65 12.67 3.94
CA GLU A 55 -65.58 12.05 4.71
C GLU A 55 -64.79 11.02 3.88
N LEU A 56 -65.48 10.13 3.17
CA LEU A 56 -64.83 9.15 2.29
C LEU A 56 -64.05 9.81 1.16
N THR A 57 -64.56 10.90 0.58
CA THR A 57 -63.87 11.66 -0.46
C THR A 57 -62.57 12.25 0.07
N THR A 58 -62.58 12.86 1.25
CA THR A 58 -61.34 13.41 1.85
C THR A 58 -60.33 12.33 2.21
N LYS A 59 -60.78 11.15 2.68
CA LYS A 59 -59.91 10.00 2.93
C LYS A 59 -59.30 9.46 1.64
N LEU A 60 -60.07 9.39 0.56
CA LEU A 60 -59.60 8.96 -0.74
C LEU A 60 -58.52 9.91 -1.28
N GLU A 61 -58.76 11.22 -1.26
CA GLU A 61 -57.78 12.22 -1.71
C GLU A 61 -56.48 12.15 -0.91
N LYS A 62 -56.57 11.91 0.41
CA LYS A 62 -55.38 11.74 1.24
C LYS A 62 -54.62 10.47 0.87
N ALA A 63 -55.32 9.35 0.69
CA ALA A 63 -54.72 8.08 0.29
C ALA A 63 -54.07 8.16 -1.10
N GLU A 64 -54.65 8.90 -2.05
CA GLU A 64 -54.06 9.14 -3.36
C GLU A 64 -52.77 9.95 -3.27
N LYS A 65 -52.76 11.02 -2.46
CA LYS A 65 -51.54 11.81 -2.21
C LYS A 65 -50.44 10.97 -1.56
N ASP A 66 -50.78 10.15 -0.57
CA ASP A 66 -49.81 9.29 0.10
C ASP A 66 -49.28 8.20 -0.85
N ARG A 67 -50.14 7.63 -1.71
CA ARG A 67 -49.74 6.70 -2.77
C ARG A 67 -48.77 7.35 -3.76
N ASP A 68 -49.05 8.57 -4.18
CA ASP A 68 -48.22 9.25 -5.19
C ASP A 68 -46.85 9.64 -4.62
N LYS A 69 -46.78 10.02 -3.34
CA LYS A 69 -45.49 10.17 -2.62
C LYS A 69 -44.73 8.85 -2.55
N ALA A 70 -45.38 7.78 -2.13
CA ALA A 70 -44.75 6.47 -2.04
C ALA A 70 -44.23 5.98 -3.41
N LYS A 71 -44.92 6.29 -4.51
CA LYS A 71 -44.43 6.02 -5.88
C LYS A 71 -43.20 6.83 -6.25
N ALA A 72 -43.15 8.11 -5.86
CA ALA A 72 -41.97 8.94 -6.08
C ALA A 72 -40.77 8.42 -5.29
N ASP A 73 -40.96 8.11 -4.00
CA ASP A 73 -39.92 7.55 -3.13
C ASP A 73 -39.43 6.18 -3.64
N LEU A 74 -40.33 5.35 -4.18
CA LEU A 74 -39.95 4.08 -4.79
C LEU A 74 -39.06 4.29 -6.04
N ALA A 75 -39.35 5.31 -6.85
CA ALA A 75 -38.56 5.62 -8.03
C ALA A 75 -37.15 6.09 -7.66
N THR A 76 -37.02 6.96 -6.65
CA THR A 76 -35.72 7.44 -6.18
C THR A 76 -34.89 6.31 -5.58
N VAL A 77 -35.47 5.47 -4.71
CA VAL A 77 -34.77 4.32 -4.13
C VAL A 77 -34.32 3.34 -5.22
N LYS A 78 -35.11 3.14 -6.26
CA LYS A 78 -34.73 2.28 -7.38
C LYS A 78 -33.54 2.84 -8.16
N GLU A 79 -33.48 4.14 -8.34
CA GLU A 79 -32.35 4.83 -8.97
C GLU A 79 -31.08 4.73 -8.10
N GLU A 80 -31.19 4.99 -6.80
CA GLU A 80 -30.08 4.84 -5.83
C GLU A 80 -29.53 3.40 -5.80
N ILE A 81 -30.40 2.39 -5.84
CA ILE A 81 -29.98 0.99 -5.94
C ILE A 81 -29.21 0.72 -7.23
N GLY A 82 -29.67 1.30 -8.35
CA GLY A 82 -28.98 1.18 -9.65
C GLY A 82 -27.58 1.78 -9.60
N GLU A 83 -27.44 2.98 -9.04
CA GLU A 83 -26.14 3.64 -8.87
C GLU A 83 -25.20 2.88 -7.94
N LEU A 84 -25.72 2.37 -6.81
CA LEU A 84 -24.93 1.57 -5.87
C LEU A 84 -24.46 0.25 -6.48
N SER A 85 -25.31 -0.40 -7.28
CA SER A 85 -24.94 -1.62 -7.99
C SER A 85 -23.81 -1.36 -8.99
N ALA A 86 -23.89 -0.27 -9.76
CA ALA A 86 -22.83 0.10 -10.71
C ALA A 86 -21.50 0.40 -9.99
N LYS A 87 -21.54 1.12 -8.87
CA LYS A 87 -20.35 1.38 -8.04
C LYS A 87 -19.75 0.10 -7.44
N ALA A 88 -20.59 -0.86 -7.06
CA ALA A 88 -20.13 -2.14 -6.54
C ALA A 88 -19.41 -2.96 -7.62
N GLU A 89 -19.97 -3.02 -8.84
CA GLU A 89 -19.35 -3.69 -9.98
C GLU A 89 -18.01 -3.04 -10.36
N GLU A 90 -17.94 -1.71 -10.40
CA GLU A 90 -16.70 -0.97 -10.68
C GLU A 90 -15.62 -1.23 -9.61
N ALA A 91 -16.01 -1.22 -8.32
CA ALA A 91 -15.11 -1.51 -7.22
C ALA A 91 -14.59 -2.95 -7.26
N GLU A 92 -15.44 -3.92 -7.62
CA GLU A 92 -15.05 -5.32 -7.76
C GLU A 92 -14.08 -5.52 -8.94
N ALA A 93 -14.34 -4.88 -10.08
CA ALA A 93 -13.44 -4.89 -11.23
C ALA A 93 -12.06 -4.29 -10.88
N SER A 94 -12.05 -3.10 -10.26
CA SER A 94 -10.81 -2.44 -9.85
C SER A 94 -10.03 -3.26 -8.83
N LYS A 95 -10.71 -3.91 -7.88
CA LYS A 95 -10.09 -4.81 -6.91
C LYS A 95 -9.48 -6.03 -7.61
N SER A 96 -10.17 -6.62 -8.57
CA SER A 96 -9.66 -7.76 -9.34
C SER A 96 -8.39 -7.40 -10.11
N GLU A 97 -8.35 -6.23 -10.77
CA GLU A 97 -7.16 -5.74 -11.46
C GLU A 97 -5.99 -5.48 -10.49
N ALA A 98 -6.27 -4.88 -9.33
CA ALA A 98 -5.26 -4.64 -8.30
C ALA A 98 -4.70 -5.96 -7.74
N GLU A 99 -5.56 -6.95 -7.49
CA GLU A 99 -5.13 -8.29 -7.05
C GLU A 99 -4.27 -8.98 -8.10
N GLU A 100 -4.60 -8.86 -9.39
CA GLU A 100 -3.81 -9.45 -10.47
C GLU A 100 -2.43 -8.78 -10.59
N THR A 101 -2.39 -7.45 -10.46
CA THR A 101 -1.14 -6.68 -10.47
C THR A 101 -0.24 -7.07 -9.30
N LEU A 102 -0.80 -7.11 -8.08
CA LEU A 102 -0.05 -7.54 -6.89
C LEU A 102 0.44 -8.99 -7.00
N ARG A 103 -0.34 -9.88 -7.62
CA ARG A 103 0.11 -11.26 -7.88
C ARG A 103 1.31 -11.29 -8.83
N ARG A 104 1.28 -10.50 -9.90
CA ARG A 104 2.42 -10.38 -10.85
C ARG A 104 3.67 -9.87 -10.14
N GLU A 105 3.56 -8.75 -9.41
CA GLU A 105 4.68 -8.17 -8.67
C GLU A 105 5.26 -9.16 -7.65
N ARG A 106 4.39 -9.88 -6.91
CA ARG A 106 4.81 -10.91 -5.95
C ARG A 106 5.56 -12.06 -6.62
N ASP A 107 5.14 -12.48 -7.81
CA ASP A 107 5.79 -13.55 -8.56
C ASP A 107 7.12 -13.09 -9.18
N GLU A 108 7.22 -11.84 -9.63
CA GLU A 108 8.46 -11.22 -10.11
C GLU A 108 9.49 -11.09 -8.98
N LEU A 109 9.11 -10.53 -7.83
CA LEU A 109 9.98 -10.41 -6.67
C LEU A 109 10.49 -11.77 -6.17
N ARG A 110 9.67 -12.83 -6.28
CA ARG A 110 10.10 -14.20 -5.95
C ARG A 110 11.19 -14.69 -6.90
N LYS A 111 11.04 -14.44 -8.20
CA LYS A 111 12.08 -14.79 -9.19
C LYS A 111 13.37 -14.03 -8.92
N GLU A 112 13.29 -12.73 -8.67
CA GLU A 112 14.46 -11.92 -8.33
C GLU A 112 15.17 -12.43 -7.06
N MET A 113 14.41 -12.82 -6.03
CA MET A 113 14.98 -13.43 -4.83
C MET A 113 15.67 -14.76 -5.11
N ASP A 114 15.08 -15.62 -5.95
CA ASP A 114 15.71 -16.89 -6.34
C ASP A 114 17.01 -16.65 -7.12
N GLU A 115 17.02 -15.68 -8.05
CA GLU A 115 18.22 -15.29 -8.81
C GLU A 115 19.31 -14.72 -7.90
N ILE A 116 18.96 -13.84 -6.95
CA ILE A 116 19.90 -13.29 -5.97
C ILE A 116 20.49 -14.41 -5.10
N ASN A 117 19.68 -15.36 -4.64
CA ASN A 117 20.15 -16.50 -3.86
C ASN A 117 21.13 -17.36 -4.67
N GLU A 118 20.86 -17.57 -5.95
CA GLU A 118 21.76 -18.31 -6.84
C GLU A 118 23.10 -17.59 -7.04
N GLN A 119 23.05 -16.27 -7.25
CA GLN A 119 24.25 -15.44 -7.35
C GLN A 119 25.07 -15.46 -6.05
N LEU A 120 24.42 -15.35 -4.89
CA LEU A 120 25.07 -15.44 -3.58
C LEU A 120 25.74 -16.81 -3.36
N SER A 121 25.09 -17.89 -3.81
CA SER A 121 25.68 -19.23 -3.78
C SER A 121 26.95 -19.29 -4.65
N ARG A 122 26.89 -18.79 -5.89
CA ARG A 122 28.06 -18.73 -6.79
C ARG A 122 29.19 -17.88 -6.22
N VAL A 123 28.88 -16.72 -5.65
CA VAL A 123 29.89 -15.87 -4.99
C VAL A 123 30.53 -16.61 -3.80
N SER A 124 29.74 -17.33 -3.01
CA SER A 124 30.25 -18.12 -1.88
C SER A 124 31.17 -19.26 -2.33
N GLU A 125 30.87 -19.91 -3.45
CA GLU A 125 31.74 -20.91 -4.08
C GLU A 125 33.06 -20.29 -4.57
N LEU A 126 32.99 -19.18 -5.31
CA LEU A 126 34.17 -18.45 -5.78
C LEU A 126 35.06 -18.00 -4.62
N TYR A 127 34.49 -17.55 -3.50
CA TYR A 127 35.25 -17.20 -2.30
C TYR A 127 35.95 -18.40 -1.66
N ARG A 128 35.31 -19.57 -1.65
CA ARG A 128 35.93 -20.81 -1.17
C ARG A 128 37.08 -21.24 -2.07
N GLU A 129 36.88 -21.22 -3.39
CA GLU A 129 37.93 -21.54 -4.36
C GLU A 129 39.11 -20.59 -4.24
N ALA A 130 38.87 -19.27 -4.22
CA ALA A 130 39.93 -18.28 -4.08
C ALA A 130 40.69 -18.41 -2.74
N SER A 131 39.99 -18.74 -1.65
CA SER A 131 40.65 -19.01 -0.36
C SER A 131 41.51 -20.27 -0.40
N ALA A 132 41.02 -21.35 -0.99
CA ALA A 132 41.78 -22.60 -1.14
C ALA A 132 42.99 -22.43 -2.07
N GLU A 133 42.84 -21.66 -3.16
CA GLU A 133 43.94 -21.34 -4.07
C GLU A 133 44.99 -20.47 -3.38
N LYS A 134 44.56 -19.47 -2.60
CA LYS A 134 45.46 -18.66 -1.77
C LYS A 134 46.21 -19.54 -0.77
N GLU A 135 45.55 -20.45 -0.08
CA GLU A 135 46.17 -21.38 0.88
C GLU A 135 47.19 -22.30 0.17
N ALA A 136 46.85 -22.85 -0.99
CA ALA A 136 47.75 -23.66 -1.80
C ALA A 136 48.97 -22.87 -2.35
N LEU A 137 48.79 -21.59 -2.68
CA LEU A 137 49.87 -20.68 -3.06
C LEU A 137 50.76 -20.32 -1.88
N GLN A 138 50.17 -20.12 -0.70
CA GLN A 138 50.90 -19.86 0.55
C GLN A 138 51.71 -21.09 0.99
N GLU A 139 51.23 -22.30 0.71
CA GLU A 139 51.94 -23.55 0.96
C GLU A 139 53.08 -23.80 -0.04
N LYS A 140 52.93 -23.36 -1.30
CA LYS A 140 53.93 -23.56 -2.37
C LYS A 140 55.00 -22.49 -2.45
N VAL A 141 54.75 -21.29 -1.94
CA VAL A 141 55.73 -20.20 -1.92
C VAL A 141 56.14 -19.96 -0.47
N ASP A 142 57.13 -20.73 -0.02
CA ASP A 142 57.77 -20.45 1.26
C ASP A 142 58.39 -19.05 1.16
N VAL A 143 58.02 -18.14 2.07
CA VAL A 143 58.55 -16.76 2.09
C VAL A 143 60.08 -16.78 2.13
N SER A 144 60.65 -17.85 2.70
CA SER A 144 62.09 -18.14 2.70
C SER A 144 62.67 -18.33 1.29
N ASP A 145 61.96 -19.02 0.39
CA ASP A 145 62.40 -19.28 -0.99
C ASP A 145 62.29 -18.01 -1.85
N LEU A 146 61.23 -17.21 -1.65
CA LEU A 146 61.10 -15.91 -2.29
C LEU A 146 62.21 -14.94 -1.84
N LEU A 147 62.54 -14.93 -0.55
CA LEU A 147 63.68 -14.16 -0.01
C LEU A 147 65.01 -14.65 -0.58
N ALA A 148 65.22 -15.97 -0.66
CA ALA A 148 66.43 -16.56 -1.21
C ALA A 148 66.63 -16.20 -2.69
N ILE A 149 65.56 -16.22 -3.49
CA ILE A 149 65.58 -15.75 -4.88
C ILE A 149 65.92 -14.26 -4.95
N TYR A 150 65.33 -13.43 -4.07
CA TYR A 150 65.59 -11.99 -4.04
C TYR A 150 67.04 -11.66 -3.65
N ILE A 151 67.59 -12.36 -2.64
CA ILE A 151 68.99 -12.26 -2.21
C ILE A 151 69.91 -12.69 -3.35
N THR A 152 69.62 -13.81 -4.02
CA THR A 152 70.41 -14.32 -5.14
C THR A 152 70.39 -13.35 -6.33
N LEU A 153 69.23 -12.77 -6.66
CA LEU A 153 69.11 -11.76 -7.71
C LEU A 153 69.93 -10.50 -7.38
N ILE A 154 69.87 -10.01 -6.14
CA ILE A 154 70.65 -8.84 -5.70
C ILE A 154 72.16 -9.13 -5.72
N GLU A 155 72.59 -10.28 -5.23
CA GLU A 155 73.99 -10.64 -5.11
C GLU A 155 74.64 -10.98 -6.45
N THR A 156 73.99 -11.81 -7.27
CA THR A 156 74.60 -12.40 -8.47
C THR A 156 74.28 -11.64 -9.75
N VAL A 157 73.07 -11.11 -9.90
CA VAL A 157 72.61 -10.48 -11.16
C VAL A 157 72.78 -8.97 -11.13
N PHE A 158 72.54 -8.33 -9.99
CA PHE A 158 72.66 -6.87 -9.84
C PHE A 158 74.00 -6.39 -9.24
N TYR A 159 74.96 -7.31 -9.02
CA TYR A 159 76.26 -7.01 -8.40
C TYR A 159 76.13 -6.19 -7.11
N GLY A 160 75.12 -6.49 -6.28
CA GLY A 160 74.83 -5.81 -5.02
C GLY A 160 74.91 -4.29 -5.16
N LYS A 161 73.93 -3.68 -5.84
CA LYS A 161 73.79 -2.21 -5.98
C LYS A 161 74.29 -1.50 -4.71
N PRO A 162 74.99 -0.36 -4.82
CA PRO A 162 75.69 0.27 -3.70
C PRO A 162 74.92 0.28 -2.37
N HIS A 163 73.62 0.55 -2.42
CA HIS A 163 72.68 0.50 -1.29
C HIS A 163 72.67 -0.84 -0.53
N ALA A 164 72.54 -1.97 -1.22
CA ALA A 164 72.45 -3.29 -0.58
C ALA A 164 73.77 -3.69 0.09
N ARG A 165 74.91 -3.47 -0.58
CA ARG A 165 76.24 -3.77 -0.02
C ARG A 165 76.57 -2.93 1.21
N ILE A 166 76.16 -1.66 1.21
CA ILE A 166 76.32 -0.77 2.36
C ILE A 166 75.49 -1.27 3.54
N LEU A 167 74.22 -1.63 3.33
CA LEU A 167 73.36 -2.19 4.38
C LEU A 167 73.92 -3.51 4.96
N TYR A 168 74.42 -4.43 4.12
CA TYR A 168 75.07 -5.65 4.61
C TYR A 168 76.32 -5.38 5.43
N THR A 169 77.16 -4.44 4.98
CA THR A 169 78.39 -4.06 5.70
C THR A 169 78.07 -3.44 7.06
N LEU A 170 77.07 -2.56 7.13
CA LEU A 170 76.64 -1.94 8.38
C LEU A 170 75.98 -2.97 9.32
N HIS A 171 75.23 -3.93 8.78
CA HIS A 171 74.63 -5.00 9.56
C HIS A 171 75.70 -5.95 10.17
N ASP A 172 76.78 -6.24 9.47
CA ASP A 172 77.84 -7.12 9.98
C ASP A 172 78.66 -6.45 11.10
N VAL A 173 78.97 -5.16 10.93
CA VAL A 173 79.80 -4.40 11.89
C VAL A 173 79.00 -3.91 13.10
N LYS A 174 77.69 -3.68 12.95
CA LYS A 174 76.74 -3.32 14.04
C LYS A 174 77.07 -2.04 14.82
N THR A 175 78.02 -1.24 14.34
CA THR A 175 78.41 0.05 14.91
C THR A 175 78.53 1.08 13.79
N SER A 176 78.63 2.37 14.12
CA SER A 176 78.86 3.41 13.13
C SER A 176 80.19 3.18 12.39
N ILE A 177 80.17 3.40 11.07
CA ILE A 177 81.36 3.29 10.21
C ILE A 177 81.48 4.55 9.36
N THR A 178 82.69 5.07 9.21
CA THR A 178 82.93 6.18 8.29
C THR A 178 82.71 5.79 6.83
N ARG A 179 82.17 6.71 6.02
CA ARG A 179 82.00 6.55 4.57
C ARG A 179 83.27 6.08 3.86
N LYS A 180 84.45 6.54 4.33
CA LYS A 180 85.75 6.12 3.80
C LYS A 180 86.01 4.63 4.03
N ASN A 181 85.69 4.12 5.21
CA ASN A 181 85.85 2.69 5.53
C ASN A 181 84.86 1.82 4.76
N ILE A 182 83.62 2.30 4.56
CA ILE A 182 82.62 1.63 3.72
C ILE A 182 83.11 1.53 2.27
N THR A 183 83.71 2.60 1.74
CA THR A 183 84.30 2.62 0.40
C THR A 183 85.41 1.56 0.26
N SER A 184 86.30 1.50 1.25
CA SER A 184 87.42 0.55 1.26
C SER A 184 86.97 -0.90 1.43
N SER A 185 85.95 -1.16 2.25
CA SER A 185 85.48 -2.53 2.55
C SER A 185 84.59 -3.11 1.45
N THR A 186 83.82 -2.26 0.75
CA THR A 186 82.87 -2.71 -0.29
C THR A 186 83.42 -2.68 -1.70
N GLY A 187 84.55 -1.99 -1.92
CA GLY A 187 85.14 -1.79 -3.26
C GLY A 187 84.29 -0.94 -4.21
N ILE A 188 83.28 -0.24 -3.69
CA ILE A 188 82.40 0.63 -4.46
C ILE A 188 83.07 2.00 -4.66
N GLN A 189 82.86 2.62 -5.82
CA GLN A 189 83.36 3.97 -6.10
C GLN A 189 82.85 4.99 -5.06
N PRO A 190 83.70 5.90 -4.54
CA PRO A 190 83.34 6.83 -3.46
C PRO A 190 82.07 7.66 -3.75
N ALA A 191 81.89 8.10 -5.00
CA ALA A 191 80.72 8.86 -5.42
C ALA A 191 79.42 8.03 -5.38
N ALA A 192 79.52 6.74 -5.72
CA ALA A 192 78.39 5.82 -5.66
C ALA A 192 78.05 5.43 -4.21
N VAL A 193 79.04 5.31 -3.32
CA VAL A 193 78.81 5.16 -1.88
C VAL A 193 78.09 6.38 -1.32
N LEU A 194 78.58 7.58 -1.63
CA LEU A 194 77.97 8.82 -1.14
C LEU A 194 76.50 8.94 -1.55
N LYS A 195 76.22 8.75 -2.85
CA LYS A 195 74.85 8.79 -3.36
C LYS A 195 73.97 7.76 -2.65
N ALA A 196 74.47 6.54 -2.50
CA ALA A 196 73.70 5.47 -1.87
C ALA A 196 73.45 5.68 -0.38
N VAL A 197 74.41 6.25 0.36
CA VAL A 197 74.22 6.62 1.77
C VAL A 197 73.12 7.67 1.90
N HIS A 198 73.11 8.71 1.05
CA HIS A 198 72.05 9.71 1.09
C HIS A 198 70.69 9.14 0.68
N ASP A 199 70.63 8.30 -0.35
CA ASP A 199 69.39 7.63 -0.76
C ASP A 199 68.85 6.71 0.36
N LEU A 200 69.73 5.99 1.06
CA LEU A 200 69.37 5.14 2.20
C LEU A 200 68.95 5.95 3.43
N ALA A 201 69.58 7.09 3.68
CA ALA A 201 69.22 7.99 4.76
C ALA A 201 67.86 8.64 4.50
N ALA A 202 67.58 9.04 3.26
CA ALA A 202 66.27 9.54 2.84
C ALA A 202 65.15 8.48 2.96
N ALA A 203 65.50 7.19 2.94
CA ALA A 203 64.59 6.08 3.15
C ALA A 203 64.49 5.64 4.63
N ASP A 204 65.07 6.39 5.57
CA ASP A 204 65.10 6.10 7.02
C ASP A 204 65.74 4.75 7.37
N LEU A 205 66.65 4.23 6.53
CA LEU A 205 67.34 2.97 6.76
C LEU A 205 68.68 3.15 7.48
N VAL A 206 69.33 4.29 7.29
CA VAL A 206 70.61 4.66 7.92
C VAL A 206 70.60 6.10 8.40
N SER A 207 71.36 6.38 9.45
CA SER A 207 71.69 7.74 9.89
C SER A 207 73.04 8.13 9.30
N TYR A 208 73.18 9.36 8.82
CA TYR A 208 74.44 9.88 8.29
C TYR A 208 74.73 11.27 8.87
N ASP A 209 75.89 11.41 9.51
CA ASP A 209 76.39 12.69 10.00
C ASP A 209 77.38 13.29 8.99
N GLU A 210 77.03 14.43 8.40
CA GLU A 210 77.87 15.10 7.39
C GLU A 210 79.20 15.63 7.95
N ASN A 211 79.27 15.92 9.26
CA ASN A 211 80.47 16.48 9.89
C ASN A 211 81.50 15.39 10.17
N THR A 212 81.07 14.25 10.69
CA THR A 212 81.93 13.11 11.05
C THR A 212 82.05 12.07 9.93
N GLN A 213 81.18 12.15 8.91
CA GLN A 213 81.01 11.17 7.83
C GLN A 213 80.70 9.75 8.31
N GLU A 214 80.15 9.61 9.51
CA GLU A 214 79.72 8.34 10.07
C GLU A 214 78.35 7.94 9.55
N VAL A 215 78.23 6.67 9.17
CA VAL A 215 76.98 6.03 8.76
C VAL A 215 76.64 4.96 9.78
N GLU A 216 75.42 4.97 10.30
CA GLU A 216 74.91 4.00 11.26
C GLU A 216 73.57 3.42 10.79
N LEU A 217 73.32 2.15 11.07
CA LEU A 217 72.06 1.50 10.73
C LEU A 217 70.96 1.96 11.71
N THR A 218 69.89 2.57 11.20
CA THR A 218 68.79 3.05 12.06
C THR A 218 67.79 1.93 12.36
N ARG A 219 67.64 0.97 11.44
CA ARG A 219 66.75 -0.19 11.60
C ARG A 219 67.43 -1.46 11.10
N ASP A 220 67.45 -2.47 11.96
CA ASP A 220 67.92 -3.80 11.59
C ASP A 220 66.85 -4.53 10.76
N ILE A 221 66.97 -4.41 9.44
CA ILE A 221 66.07 -5.04 8.47
C ILE A 221 66.37 -6.53 8.23
N LEU A 222 67.45 -7.08 8.81
CA LEU A 222 67.87 -8.47 8.63
C LEU A 222 67.66 -9.34 9.88
N ARG A 223 67.26 -8.75 11.02
CA ARG A 223 66.92 -9.50 12.23
C ARG A 223 65.60 -10.24 12.05
N ARG A 224 65.65 -11.57 12.06
CA ARG A 224 64.47 -12.44 12.22
C ARG A 224 63.61 -11.92 13.37
N ALA A 225 62.33 -11.63 13.10
CA ALA A 225 61.32 -11.63 14.14
C ALA A 225 61.37 -13.00 14.82
N LYS A 226 61.68 -13.02 16.12
CA LYS A 226 61.49 -14.20 16.95
C LYS A 226 60.02 -14.36 17.26
#